data_AF-A0A9E1IGF9-F1
#
_entry.id   AF-A0A9E1IGF9-F1
#
_cell.length_a   1.000
_cell.length_b   1.000
_cell.length_c   1.000
_cell.angle_alpha   90.00
_cell.angle_beta   90.00
_cell.angle_gamma   90.00
#
_symmetry.space_group_name_H-M   'P 1'
#
loop_
_entity.id
_entity.type
_entity.pdbx_description
1 polymer ?
#
loop_
_entity_poly.entity_id
_entity_poly.type
_entity_poly.pdbx_seq_one_letter_code
_entity_poly.pdbx_strand_id
1 'polypeptide(L)'
;WSEAYLFTAEVTSNVNDLISTVLVNVEAVTAYPPTWADDDTTAIWGPFSNGPLDPNDTAVTVHYDANTDIYTWSVSQKPKDAGDDEYQAIISGQVEAGATEEASEGWFAIDFELMHELNPTEDLIGKFICTYGINGDNVKASAAFEDFGDSDELINALYHYEQVAGGDGFMDLVIESDFTDGGEDELGVMRSRWTKDGAGRADSMAMGGDLGDTGLVPQSSECWNSSFEPVFYTDNWSLAEEGDVTECVFEEAEFNDTHDA
;
A
#
# COMPACT_ATOMS: atom_id res chain seq x y z
N TRP A 1 14.57 2.93 -20.04
CA TRP A 1 13.97 1.74 -19.40
C TRP A 1 12.50 1.77 -19.72
N SER A 2 11.83 0.62 -19.63
CA SER A 2 10.38 0.52 -19.83
C SER A 2 9.65 1.46 -18.87
N GLU A 3 8.63 2.16 -19.35
CA GLU A 3 7.83 3.08 -18.53
C GLU A 3 6.97 2.31 -17.55
N ALA A 4 6.31 1.24 -18.02
CA ALA A 4 5.55 0.33 -17.18
C ALA A 4 6.40 -0.34 -16.09
N TYR A 5 7.64 -0.71 -16.38
CA TYR A 5 8.57 -1.21 -15.35
C TYR A 5 8.83 -0.15 -14.28
N LEU A 6 9.16 1.08 -14.68
CA LEU A 6 9.48 2.15 -13.75
C LEU A 6 8.29 2.45 -12.83
N PHE A 7 7.09 2.55 -13.39
CA PHE A 7 5.87 2.77 -12.63
C PHE A 7 5.56 1.59 -11.69
N THR A 8 5.70 0.35 -12.17
CA THR A 8 5.54 -0.86 -11.33
C THR A 8 6.49 -0.83 -10.14
N ALA A 9 7.78 -0.56 -10.38
CA ALA A 9 8.80 -0.53 -9.35
C ALA A 9 8.56 0.59 -8.34
N GLU A 10 8.12 1.77 -8.81
CA GLU A 10 7.81 2.91 -7.96
C GLU A 10 6.61 2.64 -7.04
N VAL A 11 5.47 2.20 -7.61
CA VAL A 11 4.25 1.91 -6.84
C VAL A 11 4.51 0.80 -5.82
N THR A 12 5.12 -0.31 -6.25
CA THR A 12 5.40 -1.44 -5.35
C THR A 12 6.39 -1.05 -4.26
N SER A 13 7.43 -0.27 -4.55
CA SER A 13 8.35 0.23 -3.52
C SER A 13 7.60 1.13 -2.54
N ASN A 14 6.90 2.16 -3.01
CA ASN A 14 6.27 3.16 -2.14
C ASN A 14 5.23 2.53 -1.19
N VAL A 15 4.33 1.69 -1.72
CA VAL A 15 3.28 1.07 -0.89
C VAL A 15 3.88 0.03 0.07
N ASN A 16 4.80 -0.82 -0.40
CA ASN A 16 5.40 -1.84 0.45
C ASN A 16 6.36 -1.22 1.49
N ASP A 17 7.01 -0.11 1.18
CA ASP A 17 7.87 0.64 2.12
C ASP A 17 7.04 1.31 3.21
N LEU A 18 5.84 1.84 2.90
CA LEU A 18 4.90 2.32 3.92
C LEU A 18 4.48 1.18 4.85
N ILE A 19 4.11 0.03 4.28
CA ILE A 19 3.75 -1.18 5.05
C ILE A 19 4.91 -1.61 5.95
N SER A 20 6.10 -1.74 5.38
CA SER A 20 7.32 -2.11 6.09
C SER A 20 7.63 -1.12 7.21
N THR A 21 7.49 0.18 6.96
CA THR A 21 7.75 1.23 7.95
C THR A 21 6.88 1.04 9.18
N VAL A 22 5.57 0.79 9.03
CA VAL A 22 4.68 0.58 10.18
C VAL A 22 5.09 -0.68 10.95
N LEU A 23 5.23 -1.81 10.26
CA LEU A 23 5.51 -3.10 10.91
C LEU A 23 6.86 -3.10 11.63
N VAL A 24 7.92 -2.60 10.98
CA VAL A 24 9.27 -2.52 11.56
C VAL A 24 9.31 -1.56 12.75
N ASN A 25 8.57 -0.45 12.73
CA ASN A 25 8.54 0.46 13.88
C ASN A 25 7.82 -0.16 15.09
N VAL A 26 6.70 -0.88 14.87
CA VAL A 26 6.02 -1.59 15.97
C VAL A 26 6.92 -2.69 16.53
N GLU A 27 7.60 -3.46 15.69
CA GLU A 27 8.58 -4.46 16.12
C GLU A 27 9.72 -3.81 16.92
N ALA A 28 10.29 -2.70 16.41
CA ALA A 28 11.40 -2.01 17.06
C ALA A 28 11.02 -1.44 18.44
N VAL A 29 9.80 -0.92 18.60
CA VAL A 29 9.30 -0.44 19.89
C VAL A 29 9.07 -1.62 20.85
N THR A 30 8.39 -2.67 20.38
CA THR A 30 8.01 -3.83 21.21
C THR A 30 9.19 -4.74 21.57
N ALA A 31 10.34 -4.58 20.91
CA ALA A 31 11.60 -5.24 21.27
C ALA A 31 12.17 -4.81 22.65
N TYR A 32 11.70 -3.70 23.23
CA TYR A 32 12.07 -3.24 24.57
C TYR A 32 11.01 -3.62 25.61
N PRO A 33 11.33 -3.67 26.92
CA PRO A 33 10.30 -3.84 27.94
C PRO A 33 9.27 -2.71 27.91
N PRO A 34 7.96 -3.01 28.07
CA PRO A 34 6.93 -1.98 28.13
C PRO A 34 7.12 -1.07 29.35
N THR A 35 6.68 0.18 29.23
CA THR A 35 6.66 1.12 30.37
C THR A 35 5.62 0.71 31.41
N TRP A 36 4.55 0.06 30.96
CA TRP A 36 3.54 -0.54 31.81
C TRP A 36 2.96 -1.80 31.15
N ALA A 37 2.65 -2.82 31.94
CA ALA A 37 1.85 -3.96 31.50
C ALA A 37 0.95 -4.40 32.65
N ASP A 38 -0.22 -4.94 32.32
CA ASP A 38 -0.99 -5.76 33.27
C ASP A 38 -0.44 -7.20 33.30
N ASP A 39 -1.06 -8.04 34.13
CA ASP A 39 -0.52 -9.36 34.41
C ASP A 39 -0.56 -10.32 33.20
N ASP A 40 -1.40 -10.10 32.17
CA ASP A 40 -1.62 -11.11 31.12
C ASP A 40 -2.08 -10.61 29.73
N THR A 41 -2.65 -9.41 29.60
CA THR A 41 -3.45 -9.03 28.41
C THR A 41 -3.07 -7.71 27.77
N THR A 42 -2.47 -6.77 28.48
CA THR A 42 -2.18 -5.44 27.93
C THR A 42 -0.76 -4.99 28.27
N ALA A 43 -0.08 -4.45 27.26
CA ALA A 43 1.22 -3.79 27.43
C ALA A 43 1.22 -2.44 26.72
N ILE A 44 1.88 -1.45 27.33
CA ILE A 44 2.00 -0.08 26.84
C ILE A 44 3.48 0.30 26.81
N TRP A 45 3.90 0.88 25.70
CA TRP A 45 5.21 1.51 25.52
C TRP A 45 5.01 3.00 25.31
N GLY A 46 5.62 3.81 26.18
CA GLY A 46 5.52 5.27 26.16
C GLY A 46 5.02 5.86 27.49
N PRO A 47 4.69 7.15 27.55
CA PRO A 47 4.72 8.10 26.44
C PRO A 47 6.13 8.33 25.88
N PHE A 48 6.22 8.44 24.56
CA PHE A 48 7.38 8.91 23.81
C PHE A 48 7.16 10.36 23.41
N SER A 49 8.22 11.15 23.47
CA SER A 49 8.21 12.54 23.02
C SER A 49 9.44 12.77 22.15
N ASN A 50 9.27 13.18 20.87
CA ASN A 50 10.39 13.35 19.94
C ASN A 50 11.13 14.68 20.11
N GLY A 51 11.23 15.16 21.34
CA GLY A 51 11.90 16.40 21.70
C GLY A 51 10.95 17.59 21.87
N PRO A 52 11.48 18.78 22.14
CA PRO A 52 10.70 19.94 22.58
C PRO A 52 9.81 20.56 21.50
N LEU A 53 10.00 20.21 20.22
CA LEU A 53 9.25 20.78 19.09
C LEU A 53 8.11 19.89 18.59
N ASP A 54 8.07 18.62 18.99
CA ASP A 54 6.93 17.74 18.73
C ASP A 54 5.73 18.24 19.56
N PRO A 55 4.54 18.50 19.00
CA PRO A 55 3.38 18.93 19.79
C PRO A 55 2.74 17.78 20.58
N ASN A 56 3.04 16.53 20.22
CA ASN A 56 2.34 15.35 20.71
C ASN A 56 3.25 14.44 21.54
N ASP A 57 2.61 13.64 22.39
CA ASP A 57 3.21 12.45 22.98
C ASP A 57 2.59 11.22 22.30
N THR A 58 3.42 10.21 22.03
CA THR A 58 3.03 8.96 21.34
C THR A 58 3.09 7.78 22.30
N ALA A 59 2.19 6.81 22.18
CA ALA A 59 2.27 5.55 22.89
C ALA A 59 1.90 4.38 21.96
N VAL A 60 2.53 3.23 22.17
CA VAL A 60 2.13 1.96 21.54
C VAL A 60 1.42 1.12 22.58
N THR A 61 0.21 0.66 22.28
CA THR A 61 -0.55 -0.25 23.13
C THR A 61 -0.75 -1.57 22.39
N VAL A 62 -0.53 -2.69 23.08
CA VAL A 62 -0.79 -4.03 22.56
C VAL A 62 -1.73 -4.74 23.52
N HIS A 63 -2.76 -5.38 22.96
CA HIS A 63 -3.67 -6.26 23.67
C HIS A 63 -3.58 -7.68 23.12
N TYR A 64 -3.53 -8.67 24.01
CA TYR A 64 -3.56 -10.09 23.68
C TYR A 64 -4.91 -10.70 24.08
N ASP A 65 -5.57 -11.38 23.15
CA ASP A 65 -6.76 -12.18 23.42
C ASP A 65 -6.42 -13.67 23.46
N ALA A 66 -6.32 -14.21 24.67
CA ALA A 66 -6.01 -15.62 24.92
C ALA A 66 -7.05 -16.63 24.37
N ASN A 67 -8.25 -16.19 23.99
CA ASN A 67 -9.27 -17.08 23.42
C ASN A 67 -9.09 -17.29 21.91
N THR A 68 -8.53 -16.29 21.24
CA THR A 68 -8.35 -16.28 19.78
C THR A 68 -6.88 -16.39 19.38
N ASP A 69 -5.94 -16.19 20.32
CA ASP A 69 -4.50 -16.10 20.08
C ASP A 69 -4.12 -14.94 19.14
N ILE A 70 -4.88 -13.85 19.24
CA ILE A 70 -4.77 -12.66 18.40
C ILE A 70 -4.20 -11.51 19.22
N TYR A 71 -3.29 -10.75 18.61
CA TYR A 71 -2.83 -9.49 19.13
C TYR A 71 -3.52 -8.34 18.39
N THR A 72 -4.11 -7.40 19.11
CA THR A 72 -4.48 -6.08 18.58
C THR A 72 -3.50 -5.05 19.11
N TRP A 73 -3.25 -4.00 18.33
CA TRP A 73 -2.30 -2.98 18.72
C TRP A 73 -2.70 -1.62 18.15
N SER A 74 -2.22 -0.56 18.78
CA SER A 74 -2.38 0.80 18.29
C SER A 74 -1.15 1.64 18.53
N VAL A 75 -0.89 2.57 17.62
CA VAL A 75 -0.04 3.74 17.87
C VAL A 75 -0.98 4.91 18.09
N SER A 76 -0.91 5.50 19.28
CA SER A 76 -1.81 6.56 19.70
C SER A 76 -1.04 7.84 20.00
N GLN A 77 -1.63 8.98 19.70
CA GLN A 77 -1.09 10.30 20.01
C GLN A 77 -2.05 11.11 20.86
N LYS A 78 -1.50 12.02 21.66
CA LYS A 78 -2.23 13.08 22.34
C LYS A 78 -1.39 14.37 22.35
N PRO A 79 -1.99 15.57 22.46
CA PRO A 79 -1.24 16.77 22.77
C PRO A 79 -0.44 16.61 24.08
N LYS A 80 0.76 17.18 24.14
CA LYS A 80 1.65 17.03 25.32
C LYS A 80 1.03 17.41 26.66
N ASP A 81 0.23 18.47 26.67
CA ASP A 81 -0.40 18.99 27.88
C ASP A 81 -1.76 18.33 28.20
N ALA A 82 -2.20 17.39 27.36
CA ALA A 82 -3.46 16.65 27.53
C ALA A 82 -3.31 15.46 28.49
N GLY A 83 -4.46 15.03 29.06
CA GLY A 83 -4.52 13.86 29.94
C GLY A 83 -4.32 12.54 29.19
N ASP A 84 -3.95 11.48 29.90
CA ASP A 84 -3.76 10.13 29.29
C ASP A 84 -5.06 9.52 28.76
N ASP A 85 -6.23 10.05 29.14
CA ASP A 85 -7.52 9.69 28.58
C ASP A 85 -7.82 10.32 27.20
N GLU A 86 -6.94 11.22 26.72
CA GLU A 86 -7.05 11.90 25.43
C GLU A 86 -6.20 11.27 24.32
N TYR A 87 -5.60 10.09 24.56
CA TYR A 87 -4.93 9.35 23.50
C TYR A 87 -5.92 8.93 22.41
N GLN A 88 -5.60 9.27 21.16
CA GLN A 88 -6.34 8.87 19.97
C GLN A 88 -5.46 7.99 19.10
N ALA A 89 -5.99 6.86 18.63
CA ALA A 89 -5.25 5.91 17.80
C ALA A 89 -5.12 6.45 16.36
N ILE A 90 -3.90 6.81 15.97
CA ILE A 90 -3.57 7.24 14.61
C ILE A 90 -3.18 6.05 13.71
N ILE A 91 -2.76 4.94 14.33
CA ILE A 91 -2.59 3.64 13.68
C ILE A 91 -3.26 2.60 14.55
N SER A 92 -4.05 1.73 13.95
CA SER A 92 -4.65 0.57 14.61
C SER A 92 -4.38 -0.68 13.79
N GLY A 93 -4.12 -1.80 14.44
CA GLY A 93 -3.88 -3.05 13.73
C GLY A 93 -4.13 -4.30 14.55
N GLN A 94 -4.00 -5.41 13.84
CA GLN A 94 -4.15 -6.75 14.36
C GLN A 94 -3.13 -7.65 13.69
N VAL A 95 -2.61 -8.61 14.43
CA VAL A 95 -1.75 -9.66 13.88
C VAL A 95 -2.14 -11.02 14.47
N GLU A 96 -2.22 -12.00 13.59
CA GLU A 96 -2.27 -13.42 13.89
C GLU A 96 -0.85 -13.97 13.69
N ALA A 97 -0.25 -14.47 14.76
CA ALA A 97 1.08 -15.05 14.68
C ALA A 97 1.05 -16.30 13.80
N GLY A 98 1.95 -16.37 12.80
CA GLY A 98 2.07 -17.52 11.94
C GLY A 98 2.84 -18.67 12.57
N ALA A 99 3.12 -19.69 11.76
CA ALA A 99 3.86 -20.88 12.22
C ALA A 99 5.31 -20.60 12.64
N THR A 100 5.86 -19.45 12.26
CA THR A 100 7.22 -18.97 12.56
C THR A 100 7.17 -17.50 12.94
N GLU A 101 8.21 -16.98 13.59
CA GLU A 101 8.34 -15.54 13.91
C GLU A 101 8.30 -14.66 12.66
N GLU A 102 8.82 -15.16 11.54
CA GLU A 102 8.82 -14.48 10.23
C GLU A 102 7.53 -14.69 9.44
N ALA A 103 6.56 -15.45 9.97
CA ALA A 103 5.27 -15.68 9.32
C ALA A 103 4.17 -15.02 10.15
N SER A 104 3.30 -14.28 9.48
CA SER A 104 2.18 -13.62 10.12
C SER A 104 1.15 -13.21 9.08
N GLU A 105 -0.10 -13.11 9.50
CA GLU A 105 -1.14 -12.45 8.72
C GLU A 105 -1.78 -11.39 9.62
N GLY A 106 -2.19 -10.27 9.02
CA GLY A 106 -2.73 -9.18 9.80
C GLY A 106 -3.28 -8.06 8.96
N TRP A 107 -3.69 -7.02 9.66
CA TRP A 107 -4.11 -5.78 9.05
C TRP A 107 -3.70 -4.60 9.91
N PHE A 108 -3.57 -3.43 9.29
CA PHE A 108 -3.54 -2.18 10.02
C PHE A 108 -4.15 -1.07 9.17
N ALA A 109 -4.59 -0.01 9.86
CA ALA A 109 -5.07 1.22 9.25
C ALA A 109 -4.31 2.41 9.85
N ILE A 110 -4.06 3.41 9.01
CA ILE A 110 -3.46 4.70 9.35
C ILE A 110 -4.50 5.79 9.08
N ASP A 111 -4.69 6.67 10.06
CA ASP A 111 -5.54 7.86 9.94
C ASP A 111 -4.64 9.11 9.85
N PHE A 112 -4.27 9.48 8.62
CA PHE A 112 -3.42 10.64 8.36
C PHE A 112 -4.18 11.94 8.63
N GLU A 113 -5.50 11.97 8.40
CA GLU A 113 -6.36 13.09 8.78
C GLU A 113 -6.23 13.40 10.28
N LEU A 114 -6.37 12.38 11.14
CA LEU A 114 -6.23 12.55 12.58
C LEU A 114 -4.79 12.97 12.97
N MET A 115 -3.77 12.47 12.28
CA MET A 115 -2.39 12.93 12.50
C MET A 115 -2.25 14.43 12.20
N HIS A 116 -2.82 14.91 11.09
CA HIS A 116 -2.84 16.32 10.73
C HIS A 116 -3.64 17.16 11.74
N GLU A 117 -4.80 16.68 12.19
CA GLU A 117 -5.60 17.36 13.21
C GLU A 117 -4.84 17.53 14.55
N LEU A 118 -4.07 16.51 14.94
CA LEU A 118 -3.25 16.52 16.15
C LEU A 118 -1.94 17.31 15.97
N ASN A 119 -1.38 17.33 14.76
CA ASN A 119 -0.18 18.08 14.41
C ASN A 119 -0.31 18.71 13.00
N PRO A 120 -0.72 19.99 12.89
CA PRO A 120 -0.89 20.66 11.60
C PRO A 120 0.39 20.91 10.80
N THR A 121 1.55 20.42 11.25
CA THR A 121 2.79 20.40 10.45
C THR A 121 2.98 19.11 9.66
N GLU A 122 2.15 18.08 9.89
CA GLU A 122 2.09 16.91 9.02
C GLU A 122 1.32 17.31 7.76
N ASP A 123 1.91 17.20 6.57
CA ASP A 123 1.26 17.68 5.35
C ASP A 123 0.30 16.65 4.72
N LEU A 124 0.44 15.37 5.10
CA LEU A 124 -0.37 14.28 4.58
C LEU A 124 -1.70 14.16 5.33
N ILE A 125 -2.78 13.98 4.57
CA ILE A 125 -4.14 13.72 5.07
C ILE A 125 -4.71 12.43 4.44
N GLY A 126 -5.95 12.09 4.82
CA GLY A 126 -6.65 10.90 4.33
C GLY A 126 -6.41 9.65 5.17
N LYS A 127 -6.64 8.49 4.57
CA LYS A 127 -6.58 7.19 5.25
C LYS A 127 -5.91 6.13 4.40
N PHE A 128 -5.30 5.18 5.09
CA PHE A 128 -4.72 3.99 4.50
C PHE A 128 -5.15 2.77 5.31
N ILE A 129 -5.54 1.69 4.64
CA ILE A 129 -5.75 0.39 5.27
C ILE A 129 -5.02 -0.68 4.47
N CYS A 130 -4.39 -1.61 5.16
CA CYS A 130 -3.70 -2.73 4.54
C CYS A 130 -4.04 -4.04 5.25
N THR A 131 -4.21 -5.10 4.47
CA THR A 131 -4.10 -6.48 4.93
C THR A 131 -2.80 -7.06 4.36
N TYR A 132 -2.08 -7.84 5.15
CA TYR A 132 -0.83 -8.46 4.73
C TYR A 132 -0.79 -9.91 5.16
N GLY A 133 -0.01 -10.70 4.43
CA GLY A 133 0.32 -12.07 4.81
C GLY A 133 1.73 -12.42 4.37
N ILE A 134 2.48 -12.98 5.29
CA ILE A 134 3.85 -13.43 5.09
C ILE A 134 3.86 -14.91 5.49
N ASN A 135 4.21 -15.77 4.53
CA ASN A 135 4.58 -17.14 4.80
C ASN A 135 5.87 -17.45 4.05
N GLY A 136 6.65 -18.44 4.48
CA GLY A 136 7.99 -18.70 3.93
C GLY A 136 8.04 -18.94 2.40
N ASP A 137 6.90 -19.18 1.77
CA ASP A 137 6.76 -19.41 0.33
C ASP A 137 6.14 -18.23 -0.44
N ASN A 138 5.56 -17.24 0.25
CA ASN A 138 4.79 -16.17 -0.38
C ASN A 138 4.62 -14.94 0.53
N VAL A 139 4.67 -13.75 -0.07
CA VAL A 139 4.25 -12.49 0.54
C VAL A 139 3.10 -11.90 -0.24
N LYS A 140 2.07 -11.43 0.47
CA LYS A 140 0.90 -10.76 -0.11
C LYS A 140 0.53 -9.52 0.67
N ALA A 141 0.06 -8.49 -0.03
CA ALA A 141 -0.53 -7.31 0.57
C ALA A 141 -1.72 -6.84 -0.26
N SER A 142 -2.75 -6.35 0.39
CA SER A 142 -3.83 -5.59 -0.24
C SER A 142 -4.05 -4.32 0.54
N ALA A 143 -4.01 -3.17 -0.12
CA ALA A 143 -4.16 -1.88 0.50
C ALA A 143 -5.21 -1.02 -0.20
N ALA A 144 -5.80 -0.10 0.56
CA ALA A 144 -6.69 0.94 0.05
C ALA A 144 -6.28 2.29 0.62
N PHE A 145 -6.34 3.31 -0.24
CA PHE A 145 -6.13 4.71 0.07
C PHE A 145 -7.46 5.44 -0.13
N GLU A 146 -7.86 6.23 0.86
CA GLU A 146 -9.06 7.08 0.82
C GLU A 146 -8.62 8.53 1.04
N ASP A 147 -8.87 9.39 0.06
CA ASP A 147 -8.53 10.81 0.07
C ASP A 147 -7.09 11.08 0.56
N PHE A 148 -6.14 10.25 0.13
CA PHE A 148 -4.75 10.30 0.61
C PHE A 148 -3.92 11.29 -0.21
N GLY A 149 -3.13 12.12 0.44
CA GLY A 149 -2.20 13.02 -0.24
C GLY A 149 -1.94 14.28 0.55
N ASP A 150 -1.38 15.29 -0.12
CA ASP A 150 -1.39 16.65 0.41
C ASP A 150 -2.74 17.33 0.06
N SER A 151 -3.04 18.47 0.69
CA SER A 151 -4.35 19.11 0.50
C SER A 151 -4.68 19.54 -0.93
N ASP A 152 -3.69 19.55 -1.83
CA ASP A 152 -3.86 19.99 -3.23
C ASP A 152 -4.01 18.80 -4.19
N GLU A 153 -3.51 17.61 -3.84
CA GLU A 153 -3.56 16.39 -4.66
C GLU A 153 -3.94 15.18 -3.79
N LEU A 154 -5.23 14.83 -3.81
CA LEU A 154 -5.78 13.68 -3.10
C LEU A 154 -6.03 12.53 -4.05
N ILE A 155 -5.68 11.32 -3.63
CA ILE A 155 -5.86 10.10 -4.40
C ILE A 155 -6.74 9.09 -3.66
N ASN A 156 -7.56 8.39 -4.45
CA ASN A 156 -8.25 7.16 -4.04
C ASN A 156 -7.66 6.01 -4.84
N ALA A 157 -7.21 4.96 -4.15
CA ALA A 157 -6.54 3.84 -4.81
C ALA A 157 -6.75 2.50 -4.10
N LEU A 158 -6.75 1.43 -4.87
CA LEU A 158 -6.67 0.05 -4.40
C LEU A 158 -5.41 -0.59 -4.95
N TYR A 159 -4.70 -1.31 -4.11
CA TYR A 159 -3.45 -1.98 -4.42
C TYR A 159 -3.54 -3.44 -3.98
N HIS A 160 -3.07 -4.36 -4.83
CA HIS A 160 -2.85 -5.75 -4.45
C HIS A 160 -1.50 -6.21 -4.98
N TYR A 161 -0.74 -6.92 -4.16
CA TYR A 161 0.58 -7.41 -4.45
C TYR A 161 0.71 -8.84 -3.96
N GLU A 162 1.34 -9.68 -4.78
CA GLU A 162 1.74 -11.02 -4.38
C GLU A 162 3.10 -11.36 -5.01
N GLN A 163 3.97 -11.97 -4.23
CA GLN A 163 5.27 -12.44 -4.70
C GLN A 163 5.63 -13.76 -4.03
N VAL A 164 5.83 -14.78 -4.87
CA VAL A 164 6.27 -16.09 -4.39
C VAL A 164 7.75 -16.08 -4.05
N ALA A 165 8.14 -16.98 -3.15
CA ALA A 165 9.53 -17.24 -2.85
C ALA A 165 10.29 -17.60 -4.14
N GLY A 166 11.29 -16.78 -4.47
CA GLY A 166 12.05 -16.91 -5.72
C GLY A 166 11.93 -15.69 -6.62
N GLY A 167 10.90 -14.85 -6.47
CA GLY A 167 10.87 -13.50 -7.03
C GLY A 167 9.79 -13.23 -8.08
N ASP A 168 9.16 -14.26 -8.64
CA ASP A 168 7.99 -14.11 -9.52
C ASP A 168 6.86 -13.42 -8.74
N GLY A 169 6.15 -12.49 -9.36
CA GLY A 169 5.10 -11.75 -8.67
C GLY A 169 4.24 -10.92 -9.60
N PHE A 170 3.23 -10.30 -9.01
CA PHE A 170 2.35 -9.38 -9.69
C PHE A 170 1.88 -8.26 -8.77
N MET A 171 1.39 -7.19 -9.39
CA MET A 171 0.75 -6.06 -8.75
C MET A 171 -0.50 -5.67 -9.55
N ASP A 172 -1.61 -5.52 -8.85
CA ASP A 172 -2.82 -4.88 -9.36
C ASP A 172 -2.96 -3.51 -8.71
N LEU A 173 -3.23 -2.49 -9.52
CA LEU A 173 -3.51 -1.13 -9.07
C LEU A 173 -4.82 -0.66 -9.70
N VAL A 174 -5.67 -0.08 -8.87
CA VAL A 174 -6.80 0.74 -9.29
C VAL A 174 -6.60 2.11 -8.69
N ILE A 175 -6.73 3.17 -9.47
CA ILE A 175 -6.52 4.55 -9.01
C ILE A 175 -7.53 5.47 -9.70
N GLU A 176 -8.08 6.41 -8.94
CA GLU A 176 -8.90 7.51 -9.47
C GLU A 176 -8.01 8.74 -9.67
N SER A 177 -7.98 9.28 -10.90
CA SER A 177 -7.19 10.46 -11.25
C SER A 177 -7.66 11.08 -12.57
N ASP A 178 -7.50 12.40 -12.73
CA ASP A 178 -7.72 13.15 -13.97
C ASP A 178 -6.58 12.88 -14.97
N PHE A 179 -6.64 11.76 -15.70
CA PHE A 179 -5.66 11.38 -16.72
C PHE A 179 -5.84 12.17 -18.02
N THR A 180 -6.98 12.84 -18.19
CA THR A 180 -7.26 13.68 -19.37
C THR A 180 -7.42 15.15 -18.97
N ASP A 181 -7.29 16.09 -19.92
CA ASP A 181 -7.41 17.53 -19.62
C ASP A 181 -8.90 17.97 -19.49
N GLY A 182 -9.70 17.27 -18.67
CA GLY A 182 -11.15 17.45 -18.59
C GLY A 182 -11.69 17.80 -17.20
N GLY A 183 -10.99 17.42 -16.14
CA GLY A 183 -11.31 17.79 -14.77
C GLY A 183 -12.28 16.85 -14.06
N GLU A 184 -12.66 15.73 -14.68
CA GLU A 184 -13.36 14.62 -14.03
C GLU A 184 -12.44 13.40 -13.91
N ASP A 185 -12.27 12.88 -12.69
CA ASP A 185 -11.40 11.73 -12.45
C ASP A 185 -11.85 10.49 -13.24
N GLU A 186 -10.87 9.82 -13.85
CA GLU A 186 -11.04 8.51 -14.45
C GLU A 186 -10.51 7.40 -13.55
N LEU A 187 -11.09 6.22 -13.72
CA LEU A 187 -10.64 5.00 -13.08
C LEU A 187 -9.57 4.33 -13.95
N GLY A 188 -8.32 4.41 -13.50
CA GLY A 188 -7.19 3.69 -14.06
C GLY A 188 -7.06 2.32 -13.42
N VAL A 189 -6.91 1.28 -14.22
CA VAL A 189 -6.65 -0.09 -13.77
C VAL A 189 -5.38 -0.58 -14.44
N MET A 190 -4.45 -1.13 -13.66
CA MET A 190 -3.21 -1.71 -14.15
C MET A 190 -2.97 -3.05 -13.49
N ARG A 191 -2.61 -4.05 -14.29
CA ARG A 191 -1.97 -5.28 -13.82
C ARG A 191 -0.55 -5.32 -14.34
N SER A 192 0.40 -5.54 -13.44
CA SER A 192 1.81 -5.74 -13.75
C SER A 192 2.27 -7.11 -13.25
N ARG A 193 2.98 -7.86 -14.08
CA ARG A 193 3.46 -9.23 -13.79
C ARG A 193 4.94 -9.31 -14.15
N TRP A 194 5.73 -9.96 -13.31
CA TRP A 194 7.16 -10.16 -13.56
C TRP A 194 7.64 -11.55 -13.15
N THR A 195 8.73 -11.94 -13.77
CA THR A 195 9.50 -13.13 -13.41
C THR A 195 10.64 -12.74 -12.46
N LYS A 196 11.19 -13.71 -11.74
CA LYS A 196 12.35 -13.56 -10.86
C LYS A 196 13.59 -12.97 -11.51
N ASP A 197 13.71 -13.09 -12.83
CA ASP A 197 14.84 -12.56 -13.60
C ASP A 197 14.60 -11.10 -14.02
N GLY A 198 13.48 -10.51 -13.61
CA GLY A 198 13.15 -9.09 -13.77
C GLY A 198 12.40 -8.74 -15.05
N ALA A 199 12.27 -9.68 -16.00
CA ALA A 199 11.44 -9.49 -17.20
C ALA A 199 9.96 -9.54 -16.85
N GLY A 200 9.13 -8.75 -17.54
CA GLY A 200 7.70 -8.68 -17.23
C GLY A 200 6.84 -7.99 -18.27
N ARG A 201 5.58 -7.78 -17.90
CA ARG A 201 4.53 -7.14 -18.70
C ARG A 201 3.58 -6.38 -17.79
N ALA A 202 3.15 -5.22 -18.26
CA ALA A 202 2.00 -4.54 -17.68
C ALA A 202 0.92 -4.30 -18.72
N ASP A 203 -0.31 -4.37 -18.28
CA ASP A 203 -1.51 -4.14 -19.06
C ASP A 203 -2.38 -3.15 -18.27
N SER A 204 -2.75 -2.04 -18.89
CA SER A 204 -3.54 -1.00 -18.25
C SER A 204 -4.73 -0.56 -19.10
N MET A 205 -5.76 -0.07 -18.42
CA MET A 205 -6.93 0.53 -19.03
C MET A 205 -7.45 1.70 -18.20
N ALA A 206 -8.15 2.62 -18.85
CA ALA A 206 -8.83 3.74 -18.19
C ALA A 206 -10.31 3.79 -18.59
N MET A 207 -11.18 4.17 -17.66
CA MET A 207 -12.62 4.30 -17.88
C MET A 207 -13.25 5.33 -16.95
N GLY A 208 -14.51 5.73 -17.21
CA GLY A 208 -15.18 6.74 -16.37
C GLY A 208 -14.74 8.16 -16.72
N GLY A 209 -15.02 9.12 -15.83
CA GLY A 209 -14.77 10.55 -16.02
C GLY A 209 -15.05 11.04 -17.44
N ASP A 210 -14.12 11.84 -17.97
CA ASP A 210 -14.20 12.40 -19.32
C ASP A 210 -14.14 11.33 -20.43
N LEU A 211 -13.61 10.13 -20.15
CA LEU A 211 -13.59 9.00 -21.08
C LEU A 211 -14.97 8.36 -21.26
N GLY A 212 -15.86 8.47 -20.28
CA GLY A 212 -17.19 7.82 -20.28
C GLY A 212 -18.06 8.21 -21.49
N ASP A 213 -17.93 9.45 -21.96
CA ASP A 213 -18.70 9.99 -23.09
C ASP A 213 -18.08 9.67 -24.46
N THR A 214 -16.85 9.17 -24.50
CA THR A 214 -16.14 8.87 -25.75
C THR A 214 -16.55 7.52 -26.34
N GLY A 215 -17.05 6.60 -25.51
CA GLY A 215 -17.29 5.20 -25.87
C GLY A 215 -16.02 4.40 -26.17
N LEU A 216 -14.84 4.97 -25.92
CA LEU A 216 -13.54 4.32 -26.00
C LEU A 216 -13.07 3.97 -24.58
N VAL A 217 -12.50 2.78 -24.42
CA VAL A 217 -11.76 2.39 -23.21
C VAL A 217 -10.28 2.35 -23.63
N PRO A 218 -9.49 3.40 -23.34
CA PRO A 218 -8.05 3.38 -23.60
C PRO A 218 -7.41 2.16 -22.95
N GLN A 219 -6.63 1.42 -23.72
CA GLN A 219 -5.89 0.24 -23.27
C GLN A 219 -4.46 0.31 -23.79
N SER A 220 -3.49 0.01 -22.94
CA SER A 220 -2.10 -0.21 -23.34
C SER A 220 -1.49 -1.43 -22.71
N SER A 221 -0.48 -1.97 -23.40
CA SER A 221 0.27 -3.12 -22.95
C SER A 221 1.75 -2.90 -23.26
N GLU A 222 2.61 -3.07 -22.27
CA GLU A 222 4.06 -2.91 -22.41
C GLU A 222 4.79 -4.11 -21.79
N CYS A 223 5.73 -4.70 -22.53
CA CYS A 223 6.61 -5.76 -22.06
C CYS A 223 8.05 -5.26 -21.94
N TRP A 224 8.78 -5.77 -20.95
CA TRP A 224 10.20 -5.48 -20.77
C TRP A 224 11.04 -6.73 -20.52
N ASN A 225 12.32 -6.66 -20.89
CA ASN A 225 13.28 -7.74 -20.69
C ASN A 225 13.98 -7.65 -19.31
N SER A 226 14.87 -8.61 -19.02
CA SER A 226 15.64 -8.65 -17.75
C SER A 226 16.63 -7.50 -17.55
N SER A 227 16.85 -6.66 -18.56
CA SER A 227 17.62 -5.41 -18.47
C SER A 227 16.71 -4.18 -18.28
N PHE A 228 15.39 -4.41 -18.09
CA PHE A 228 14.36 -3.39 -17.95
C PHE A 228 14.18 -2.50 -19.18
N GLU A 229 14.58 -2.99 -20.35
CA GLU A 229 14.35 -2.31 -21.63
C GLU A 229 13.00 -2.75 -22.21
N PRO A 230 12.21 -1.83 -22.79
CA PRO A 230 10.97 -2.19 -23.45
C PRO A 230 11.27 -3.07 -24.68
N VAL A 231 10.50 -4.15 -24.85
CA VAL A 231 10.60 -5.08 -26.00
C VAL A 231 9.33 -5.13 -26.82
N PHE A 232 8.20 -4.70 -26.26
CA PHE A 232 6.92 -4.59 -26.94
C PHE A 232 6.07 -3.50 -26.27
N TYR A 233 5.35 -2.72 -27.07
CA TYR A 233 4.34 -1.78 -26.63
C TYR A 233 3.18 -1.74 -27.63
N THR A 234 1.95 -1.64 -27.15
CA THR A 234 0.79 -1.32 -27.99
C THR A 234 -0.25 -0.52 -27.23
N ASP A 235 -0.99 0.31 -27.96
CA ASP A 235 -2.19 0.97 -27.46
C ASP A 235 -3.33 1.07 -28.49
N ASN A 236 -4.55 1.28 -28.00
CA ASN A 236 -5.75 1.38 -28.85
C ASN A 236 -6.21 2.82 -29.15
N TRP A 237 -5.62 3.85 -28.53
CA TRP A 237 -6.04 5.24 -28.69
C TRP A 237 -5.17 6.00 -29.70
N SER A 238 -3.86 5.73 -29.74
CA SER A 238 -2.93 6.25 -30.73
C SER A 238 -2.69 5.26 -31.87
N LEU A 239 -3.12 4.00 -31.67
CA LEU A 239 -2.89 2.86 -32.55
C LEU A 239 -1.39 2.58 -32.72
N ALA A 240 -0.61 2.85 -31.66
CA ALA A 240 0.81 2.55 -31.64
C ALA A 240 1.04 1.05 -31.45
N GLU A 241 2.08 0.57 -32.13
CA GLU A 241 2.63 -0.77 -31.98
C GLU A 241 4.14 -0.66 -32.19
N GLU A 242 4.91 -1.02 -31.18
CA GLU A 242 6.37 -0.98 -31.18
C GLU A 242 6.94 -2.30 -30.66
N GLY A 243 8.08 -2.72 -31.20
CA GLY A 243 8.74 -3.95 -30.76
C GLY A 243 8.13 -5.24 -31.33
N ASP A 244 8.32 -6.35 -30.62
CA ASP A 244 7.85 -7.70 -31.02
C ASP A 244 7.20 -8.40 -29.82
N VAL A 245 5.90 -8.65 -29.91
CA VAL A 245 5.12 -9.32 -28.86
C VAL A 245 5.68 -10.70 -28.49
N THR A 246 6.40 -11.35 -29.41
CA THR A 246 7.02 -12.66 -29.14
C THR A 246 8.23 -12.58 -28.22
N GLU A 247 8.74 -11.37 -27.93
CA GLU A 247 9.76 -11.12 -26.91
C GLU A 247 9.16 -10.92 -25.50
N CYS A 248 7.84 -10.85 -25.36
CA CYS A 248 7.17 -10.80 -24.06
C CYS A 248 7.32 -12.14 -23.32
N VAL A 249 7.71 -12.09 -22.05
CA VAL A 249 7.69 -13.27 -21.16
C VAL A 249 6.28 -13.71 -20.77
N PHE A 250 5.31 -12.79 -20.86
CA PHE A 250 3.87 -13.06 -20.72
C PHE A 250 3.17 -12.77 -22.05
N GLU A 251 2.71 -13.80 -22.76
CA GLU A 251 2.19 -13.66 -24.13
C GLU A 251 0.83 -12.93 -24.20
N GLU A 252 -0.05 -13.16 -23.23
CA GLU A 252 -1.42 -12.61 -23.24
C GLU A 252 -1.56 -11.37 -22.35
N ALA A 253 -2.27 -10.36 -22.89
CA ALA A 253 -2.64 -9.16 -22.14
C ALA A 253 -3.67 -9.53 -21.07
N GLU A 254 -3.51 -9.00 -19.87
CA GLU A 254 -4.49 -9.11 -18.80
C GLU A 254 -4.93 -7.73 -18.33
N PHE A 255 -5.92 -7.17 -19.02
CA PHE A 255 -6.70 -6.07 -18.48
C PHE A 255 -7.61 -6.68 -17.43
N ASN A 256 -7.45 -6.33 -16.15
CA ASN A 256 -8.32 -6.81 -15.07
C ASN A 256 -9.76 -6.36 -15.34
N ASP A 257 -10.48 -7.10 -16.19
CA ASP A 257 -11.92 -7.00 -16.29
C ASP A 257 -12.43 -7.37 -14.91
N THR A 258 -13.08 -6.42 -14.24
CA THR A 258 -13.67 -6.53 -12.90
C THR A 258 -14.81 -7.54 -12.89
N HIS A 259 -14.51 -8.82 -13.13
CA HIS A 259 -15.48 -9.89 -13.30
C HIS A 259 -15.40 -10.99 -12.25
N ASP A 260 -14.81 -10.72 -11.08
CA ASP A 260 -15.04 -11.51 -9.86
C ASP A 260 -14.65 -10.68 -8.62
N ALA A 261 -15.55 -9.78 -8.21
CA ALA A 261 -15.63 -9.22 -6.86
C ALA A 261 -17.05 -9.45 -6.32
#